data_AF-A0A2J7R4Z2-F1
#
_entry.id   AF-A0A2J7R4Z2-F1
#
_cell.length_a   1.000
_cell.length_b   1.000
_cell.length_c   1.000
_cell.angle_alpha   90.00
_cell.angle_beta   90.00
_cell.angle_gamma   90.00
#
_symmetry.space_group_name_H-M   'P 1'
#
loop_
_entity.id
_entity.type
_entity.pdbx_description
1 polymer ?
#
loop_
_entity_poly.entity_id
_entity_poly.type
_entity_poly.pdbx_seq_one_letter_code
_entity_poly.pdbx_strand_id
1 'polypeptide(L)'
;MSFLETVLATAGFLGTSNQSILEYARNVDVMFANKICRKLLGRARDIMKKNLHDMMEVGPISPSRHLEIEETMEDIKHFDTLKPEIKLSDNTFQFPKCQISKSAHELLLLVYEVLDEAVQSNDFCSVRLFCTARNIFELYSAVVPTHHKMFLETIPQQVALFHNNCMYLAHRLVTLGHEYSSRFPTVLRSHTSTFIDQVTVLRELGISVFLKFMQGQRKQILDILRDSGLATLGEDPKITPSIEKAVRQCLRQMELLQTVWENVLPANVYCKAVGCLLNALVEELIIRVTTVEDVPATTAVHLVTVFSVVINRAPHLFQEHGEVHRFVKRWQKFRELVLILGASLRDIDDRWADSKGPLAQEFTPEEVKQLIRALFQNTKRRSAVLARIK
;
A
#
# COMPACT_ATOMS: atom_id res chain seq x y z
N MET A 1 57.61 -1.42 4.30
CA MET A 1 57.42 -1.61 5.76
C MET A 1 58.63 -2.24 6.44
N SER A 2 59.30 -3.24 5.85
CA SER A 2 60.55 -3.80 6.41
C SER A 2 61.65 -2.75 6.62
N PHE A 3 61.77 -1.77 5.71
CA PHE A 3 62.75 -0.68 5.83
C PHE A 3 62.55 0.19 7.09
N LEU A 4 61.30 0.53 7.44
CA LEU A 4 61.01 1.37 8.61
C LEU A 4 61.35 0.63 9.92
N GLU A 5 61.06 -0.66 9.97
CA GLU A 5 61.39 -1.53 11.10
C GLU A 5 62.89 -1.68 11.28
N THR A 6 63.63 -1.89 10.17
CA THR A 6 65.10 -1.97 10.22
C THR A 6 65.68 -0.66 10.77
N VAL A 7 65.20 0.49 10.29
CA VAL A 7 65.65 1.82 10.74
C VAL A 7 65.34 2.05 12.23
N LEU A 8 64.13 1.73 12.68
CA LEU A 8 63.70 1.92 14.07
C LEU A 8 64.38 0.95 15.05
N ALA A 9 64.70 -0.26 14.59
CA ALA A 9 65.48 -1.24 15.35
C ALA A 9 66.95 -0.82 15.46
N THR A 10 67.59 -0.36 14.38
CA THR A 10 68.96 0.18 14.42
C THR A 10 69.07 1.45 15.26
N ALA A 11 68.01 2.25 15.36
CA ALA A 11 67.97 3.46 16.17
C ALA A 11 67.67 3.20 17.68
N GLY A 12 67.50 1.93 18.08
CA GLY A 12 67.31 1.54 19.49
C GLY A 12 65.90 1.81 20.06
N PHE A 13 64.94 2.20 19.23
CA PHE A 13 63.56 2.51 19.65
C PHE A 13 62.66 1.27 19.72
N LEU A 14 63.07 0.14 19.14
CA LEU A 14 62.34 -1.13 19.16
C LEU A 14 63.21 -2.25 19.73
N GLY A 15 62.73 -2.92 20.77
CA GLY A 15 63.27 -4.21 21.20
C GLY A 15 62.88 -5.30 20.20
N THR A 16 63.76 -6.29 20.00
CA THR A 16 63.65 -7.40 19.03
C THR A 16 62.36 -8.26 19.13
N SER A 17 61.53 -8.03 20.14
CA SER A 17 60.28 -8.73 20.43
C SER A 17 59.02 -7.85 20.34
N ASN A 18 59.13 -6.55 20.06
CA ASN A 18 57.97 -5.65 19.99
C ASN A 18 57.25 -5.72 18.63
N GLN A 19 56.37 -6.73 18.47
CA GLN A 19 55.52 -6.88 17.30
C GLN A 19 54.31 -5.91 17.26
N SER A 20 54.11 -5.08 18.29
CA SER A 20 52.93 -4.20 18.42
C SER A 20 52.79 -3.19 17.29
N ILE A 21 53.90 -2.64 16.77
CA ILE A 21 53.87 -1.72 15.61
C ILE A 21 53.55 -2.47 14.31
N LEU A 22 54.05 -3.70 14.15
CA LEU A 22 53.74 -4.54 12.99
C LEU A 22 52.28 -5.00 13.02
N GLU A 23 51.76 -5.38 14.19
CA GLU A 23 50.37 -5.75 14.39
C GLU A 23 49.45 -4.55 14.18
N TYR A 24 49.82 -3.37 14.69
CA TYR A 24 49.10 -2.13 14.40
C TYR A 24 49.13 -1.82 12.90
N ALA A 25 50.30 -1.84 12.27
CA ALA A 25 50.48 -1.56 10.84
C ALA A 25 49.73 -2.54 9.93
N ARG A 26 49.67 -3.83 10.31
CA ARG A 26 48.87 -4.85 9.63
C ARG A 26 47.36 -4.64 9.84
N ASN A 27 46.97 -4.02 10.95
CA ASN A 27 45.58 -3.72 11.29
C ASN A 27 45.13 -2.29 10.94
N VAL A 28 45.98 -1.45 10.34
CA VAL A 28 45.62 -0.06 9.98
C VAL A 28 44.42 -0.06 9.05
N ASP A 29 44.44 -0.90 8.00
CA ASP A 29 43.34 -1.01 7.04
C ASP A 29 42.03 -1.48 7.72
N VAL A 30 42.15 -2.39 8.70
CA VAL A 30 41.01 -2.89 9.49
C VAL A 30 40.42 -1.80 10.38
N MET A 31 41.26 -1.07 11.13
CA MET A 31 40.83 0.01 12.00
C MET A 31 40.24 1.17 11.20
N PHE A 32 40.88 1.52 10.08
CA PHE A 32 40.43 2.55 9.16
C PHE A 32 39.07 2.20 8.55
N ALA A 33 38.93 1.00 7.96
CA ALA A 33 37.66 0.53 7.42
C ALA A 33 36.56 0.53 8.48
N ASN A 34 36.85 0.03 9.70
CA ASN A 34 35.88 0.03 10.79
C ASN A 34 35.44 1.44 11.20
N LYS A 35 36.37 2.40 11.24
CA LYS A 35 36.06 3.79 11.58
C LYS A 35 35.20 4.45 10.50
N ILE A 36 35.51 4.21 9.22
CA ILE A 36 34.71 4.70 8.08
C ILE A 36 33.31 4.09 8.12
N CYS A 37 33.20 2.77 8.22
CA CYS A 37 31.91 2.08 8.27
C CYS A 37 31.03 2.61 9.42
N ARG A 38 31.61 2.83 10.60
CA ARG A 38 30.88 3.43 11.74
C ARG A 38 30.42 4.85 11.45
N LYS A 39 31.26 5.68 10.81
CA LYS A 39 30.89 7.04 10.42
C LYS A 39 29.76 7.05 9.38
N LEU A 40 29.81 6.16 8.39
CA LEU A 40 28.77 6.01 7.38
C LEU A 40 27.43 5.57 7.98
N LEU A 41 27.44 4.59 8.88
CA LEU A 41 26.23 4.18 9.62
C LEU A 41 25.69 5.30 10.53
N GLY A 42 26.58 6.14 11.08
CA GLY A 42 26.22 7.36 11.78
C GLY A 42 25.45 8.33 10.89
N ARG A 43 26.05 8.70 9.74
CA ARG A 43 25.41 9.56 8.72
C ARG A 43 24.05 8.99 8.28
N ALA A 44 23.98 7.70 8.01
CA ALA A 44 22.75 7.02 7.61
C ALA A 44 21.66 7.18 8.68
N ARG A 45 22.01 7.00 9.97
CA ARG A 45 21.09 7.20 11.09
C ARG A 45 20.60 8.64 11.18
N ASP A 46 21.47 9.61 10.95
CA ASP A 46 21.09 11.03 10.98
C ASP A 46 20.11 11.37 9.86
N ILE A 47 20.32 10.82 8.65
CA ILE A 47 19.38 10.93 7.53
C ILE A 47 18.02 10.31 7.88
N MET A 48 18.01 9.09 8.46
CA MET A 48 16.79 8.39 8.86
C MET A 48 15.96 9.15 9.91
N LYS A 49 16.61 9.95 10.75
CA LYS A 49 15.96 10.77 11.78
C LYS A 49 15.43 12.11 11.26
N LYS A 50 15.79 12.51 10.03
CA LYS A 50 15.24 13.73 9.41
C LYS A 50 13.73 13.62 9.27
N ASN A 51 13.10 14.78 9.13
CA ASN A 51 11.67 14.87 8.96
C ASN A 51 11.23 14.23 7.63
N LEU A 52 10.13 13.46 7.65
CA LEU A 52 9.56 12.79 6.49
C LEU A 52 8.69 13.71 5.61
N HIS A 53 8.32 14.90 6.09
CA HIS A 53 7.42 15.82 5.37
C HIS A 53 8.00 16.46 4.12
N ASP A 54 9.34 16.55 4.02
CA ASP A 54 9.96 17.10 2.82
C ASP A 54 9.92 16.06 1.71
N MET A 55 9.05 16.28 0.72
CA MET A 55 8.70 15.33 -0.32
C MET A 55 9.36 15.66 -1.66
N MET A 56 9.53 14.63 -2.48
CA MET A 56 9.88 14.77 -3.88
C MET A 56 9.12 13.74 -4.73
N GLU A 57 8.80 14.13 -5.95
CA GLU A 57 8.14 13.26 -6.92
C GLU A 57 9.14 12.30 -7.56
N VAL A 58 8.75 11.03 -7.68
CA VAL A 58 9.48 9.99 -8.41
C VAL A 58 8.54 9.24 -9.34
N GLY A 59 9.10 8.65 -10.40
CA GLY A 59 8.37 7.88 -11.41
C GLY A 59 8.62 8.43 -12.82
N PRO A 60 7.96 7.86 -13.84
CA PRO A 60 8.19 8.28 -15.21
C PRO A 60 7.67 9.69 -15.48
N ILE A 61 8.48 10.46 -16.20
CA ILE A 61 8.15 11.83 -16.62
C ILE A 61 7.01 11.84 -17.65
N SER A 62 6.79 10.72 -18.35
CA SER A 62 5.71 10.54 -19.33
C SER A 62 4.63 9.60 -18.79
N PRO A 63 3.33 9.91 -18.98
CA PRO A 63 2.25 9.01 -18.59
C PRO A 63 2.37 7.70 -19.37
N SER A 64 2.32 6.57 -18.67
CA SER A 64 2.21 5.25 -19.28
C SER A 64 0.99 5.25 -20.20
N ARG A 65 1.19 5.16 -21.52
CA ARG A 65 0.08 4.85 -22.43
C ARG A 65 -0.49 3.52 -21.96
N HIS A 66 -1.79 3.50 -21.66
CA HIS A 66 -2.50 2.25 -21.49
C HIS A 66 -2.21 1.40 -22.72
N LEU A 67 -1.71 0.18 -22.52
CA LEU A 67 -1.72 -0.81 -23.58
C LEU A 67 -3.20 -1.08 -23.85
N GLU A 68 -3.75 -0.40 -24.85
CA GLU A 68 -4.94 -0.88 -25.55
C GLU A 68 -4.53 -2.23 -26.12
N ILE A 69 -4.90 -3.30 -25.41
CA ILE A 69 -4.86 -4.63 -25.99
C ILE A 69 -6.02 -4.64 -26.99
N GLU A 70 -5.76 -4.19 -28.22
CA GLU A 70 -6.60 -4.57 -29.35
C GLU A 70 -6.41 -6.08 -29.52
N GLU A 71 -7.22 -6.88 -28.82
CA GLU A 71 -7.36 -8.29 -29.13
C GLU A 71 -8.06 -8.41 -30.49
N THR A 72 -7.30 -8.28 -31.58
CA THR A 72 -7.78 -8.70 -32.89
C THR A 72 -7.93 -10.21 -32.86
N MET A 73 -9.18 -10.68 -33.07
CA MET A 73 -9.59 -12.09 -33.04
C MET A 73 -8.88 -13.03 -34.05
N GLU A 74 -7.88 -12.56 -34.78
CA GLU A 74 -7.12 -13.36 -35.76
C GLU A 74 -5.96 -14.15 -35.15
N ASP A 75 -5.46 -13.79 -33.96
CA ASP A 75 -4.24 -14.39 -33.38
C ASP A 75 -4.43 -15.77 -32.71
N ILE A 76 -5.65 -16.31 -32.66
CA ILE A 76 -5.93 -17.59 -31.99
C ILE A 76 -5.55 -18.83 -32.85
N LYS A 77 -5.20 -18.65 -34.13
CA LYS A 77 -5.03 -19.79 -35.06
C LYS A 77 -3.60 -20.32 -35.27
N HIS A 78 -2.55 -19.71 -34.71
CA HIS A 78 -1.17 -20.21 -34.89
C HIS A 78 -0.41 -20.28 -33.56
N PHE A 79 -0.53 -21.42 -32.87
CA PHE A 79 0.22 -21.71 -31.63
C PHE A 79 1.62 -22.30 -31.89
N ASP A 80 1.98 -22.58 -33.15
CA ASP A 80 3.20 -23.34 -33.51
C ASP A 80 4.40 -22.49 -33.96
N THR A 81 4.41 -21.18 -33.68
CA THR A 81 5.58 -20.36 -33.96
C THR A 81 5.80 -19.36 -32.83
N LEU A 82 6.76 -19.64 -31.94
CA LEU A 82 7.27 -18.67 -30.97
C LEU A 82 7.83 -17.46 -31.74
N LYS A 83 7.01 -16.42 -31.94
CA LYS A 83 7.47 -15.13 -32.46
C LYS A 83 8.48 -14.59 -31.44
N PRO A 84 9.75 -14.35 -31.81
CA PRO A 84 10.83 -13.99 -30.87
C PRO A 84 10.76 -12.54 -30.36
N GLU A 85 9.69 -11.80 -30.68
CA GLU A 85 9.59 -10.37 -30.38
C GLU A 85 8.36 -10.06 -29.53
N ILE A 86 8.30 -10.61 -28.31
CA ILE A 86 7.57 -9.92 -27.25
C ILE A 86 8.42 -8.70 -26.89
N LYS A 87 8.25 -7.59 -27.63
CA LYS A 87 8.84 -6.31 -27.25
C LYS A 87 8.18 -5.86 -25.96
N LEU A 88 8.88 -6.10 -24.85
CA LEU A 88 8.53 -5.52 -23.56
C LEU A 88 8.43 -4.00 -23.75
N SER A 89 7.41 -3.38 -23.15
CA SER A 89 7.29 -1.92 -23.23
C SER A 89 8.52 -1.27 -22.60
N ASP A 90 8.93 -0.11 -23.10
CA ASP A 90 10.03 0.69 -22.53
C ASP A 90 9.80 1.05 -21.05
N ASN A 91 8.56 0.89 -20.56
CA ASN A 91 8.14 1.18 -19.19
C ASN A 91 8.09 -0.03 -18.26
N THR A 92 8.51 -1.23 -18.71
CA THR A 92 8.32 -2.52 -17.99
C THR A 92 8.94 -2.55 -16.59
N PHE A 93 10.05 -1.82 -16.38
CA PHE A 93 10.75 -1.75 -15.09
C PHE A 93 10.66 -0.37 -14.41
N GLN A 94 9.72 0.48 -14.83
CA GLN A 94 9.58 1.80 -14.23
C GLN A 94 8.87 1.74 -12.87
N PHE A 95 9.41 2.48 -11.91
CA PHE A 95 8.73 2.72 -10.65
C PHE A 95 7.51 3.63 -10.89
N PRO A 96 6.32 3.32 -10.35
CA PRO A 96 5.14 4.14 -10.58
C PRO A 96 5.30 5.56 -10.03
N LYS A 97 4.57 6.51 -10.65
CA LYS A 97 4.54 7.90 -10.19
C LYS A 97 3.99 8.00 -8.76
N CYS A 98 4.77 8.58 -7.85
CA CYS A 98 4.36 8.85 -6.46
C CYS A 98 5.30 9.84 -5.77
N GLN A 99 4.98 10.21 -4.53
CA GLN A 99 5.85 11.04 -3.68
C GLN A 99 6.63 10.16 -2.70
N ILE A 100 7.89 10.50 -2.49
CA ILE A 100 8.76 9.93 -1.45
C ILE A 100 9.36 11.05 -0.60
N SER A 101 9.88 10.73 0.58
CA SER A 101 10.63 11.71 1.36
C SER A 101 12.02 11.94 0.74
N LYS A 102 12.50 13.18 0.77
CA LYS A 102 13.88 13.51 0.35
C LYS A 102 14.91 12.76 1.19
N SER A 103 14.62 12.46 2.45
CA SER A 103 15.49 11.64 3.30
C SER A 103 15.67 10.21 2.78
N ALA A 104 14.65 9.60 2.18
CA ALA A 104 14.78 8.28 1.56
C ALA A 104 15.66 8.33 0.30
N HIS A 105 15.51 9.39 -0.50
CA HIS A 105 16.36 9.61 -1.65
C HIS A 105 17.82 9.89 -1.24
N GLU A 106 18.04 10.76 -0.26
CA GLU A 106 19.36 11.07 0.30
C GLU A 106 20.05 9.82 0.88
N LEU A 107 19.30 8.93 1.53
CA LEU A 107 19.82 7.66 2.02
C LEU A 107 20.33 6.78 0.88
N LEU A 108 19.61 6.73 -0.24
CA LEU A 108 20.02 6.00 -1.42
C LEU A 108 21.29 6.62 -2.05
N LEU A 109 21.38 7.95 -2.10
CA LEU A 109 22.60 8.65 -2.55
C LEU A 109 23.80 8.31 -1.66
N LEU A 110 23.62 8.26 -0.35
CA LEU A 110 24.67 7.80 0.56
C LEU A 110 25.11 6.36 0.23
N VAL A 111 24.18 5.46 -0.09
CA VAL A 111 24.53 4.09 -0.50
C VAL A 111 25.33 4.09 -1.80
N TYR A 112 24.97 4.92 -2.78
CA TYR A 112 25.76 5.09 -3.99
C TYR A 112 27.19 5.59 -3.69
N GLU A 113 27.35 6.58 -2.81
CA GLU A 113 28.68 7.04 -2.35
C GLU A 113 29.50 5.87 -1.76
N VAL A 114 28.87 5.06 -0.90
CA VAL A 114 29.55 3.91 -0.26
C VAL A 114 29.96 2.85 -1.27
N LEU A 115 29.13 2.58 -2.28
CA LEU A 115 29.44 1.61 -3.32
C LEU A 115 30.51 2.12 -4.29
N ASP A 116 30.50 3.41 -4.63
CA ASP A 116 31.56 4.02 -5.44
C ASP A 116 32.91 4.00 -4.71
N GLU A 117 32.93 4.25 -3.39
CA GLU A 117 34.12 4.09 -2.54
C GLU A 117 34.58 2.62 -2.46
N ALA A 118 33.64 1.68 -2.38
CA ALA A 118 33.93 0.24 -2.37
C ALA A 118 34.61 -0.21 -3.67
N VAL A 119 34.23 0.35 -4.82
CA VAL A 119 34.84 0.03 -6.12
C VAL A 119 36.31 0.45 -6.19
N GLN A 120 36.69 1.52 -5.51
CA GLN A 120 38.03 2.11 -5.57
C GLN A 120 38.98 1.61 -4.46
N SER A 121 38.46 0.80 -3.54
CA SER A 121 39.17 0.39 -2.33
C SER A 121 39.94 -0.93 -2.51
N ASN A 122 40.83 -1.26 -1.57
CA ASN A 122 41.43 -2.59 -1.51
C ASN A 122 40.38 -3.67 -1.18
N ASP A 123 40.70 -4.95 -1.41
CA ASP A 123 39.75 -6.06 -1.27
C ASP A 123 39.04 -6.10 0.08
N PHE A 124 39.80 -5.94 1.17
CA PHE A 124 39.25 -5.95 2.54
C PHE A 124 38.25 -4.80 2.77
N CYS A 125 38.65 -3.57 2.41
CA CYS A 125 37.81 -2.39 2.55
C CYS A 125 36.56 -2.48 1.65
N SER A 126 36.71 -3.00 0.44
CA SER A 126 35.61 -3.18 -0.53
C SER A 126 34.51 -4.07 0.03
N VAL A 127 34.88 -5.22 0.60
CA VAL A 127 33.93 -6.14 1.25
C VAL A 127 33.25 -5.47 2.45
N ARG A 128 34.02 -4.76 3.29
CA ARG A 128 33.49 -4.04 4.46
C ARG A 128 32.51 -2.94 4.08
N LEU A 129 32.81 -2.15 3.05
CA LEU A 129 31.94 -1.09 2.55
C LEU A 129 30.67 -1.65 1.90
N PHE A 130 30.78 -2.72 1.12
CA PHE A 130 29.61 -3.42 0.58
C PHE A 130 28.68 -3.95 1.68
N CYS A 131 29.23 -4.62 2.71
CA CYS A 131 28.45 -5.05 3.87
C CYS A 131 27.84 -3.84 4.60
N THR A 132 28.54 -2.71 4.68
CA THR A 132 28.03 -1.49 5.29
C THR A 132 26.86 -0.91 4.50
N ALA A 133 26.94 -0.89 3.17
CA ALA A 133 25.83 -0.48 2.30
C ALA A 133 24.58 -1.33 2.54
N ARG A 134 24.73 -2.65 2.73
CA ARG A 134 23.63 -3.54 3.11
C ARG A 134 23.08 -3.23 4.51
N ASN A 135 23.95 -3.06 5.50
CA ASN A 135 23.58 -2.74 6.88
C ASN A 135 22.82 -1.40 6.99
N ILE A 136 22.98 -0.47 6.05
CA ILE A 136 22.19 0.78 6.00
C ILE A 136 20.70 0.49 5.82
N PHE A 137 20.31 -0.50 4.99
CA PHE A 137 18.91 -0.86 4.78
C PHE A 137 18.32 -1.67 5.94
N GLU A 138 19.13 -2.52 6.57
CA GLU A 138 18.75 -3.18 7.81
C GLU A 138 18.51 -2.15 8.92
N LEU A 139 19.41 -1.17 9.03
CA LEU A 139 19.27 -0.07 9.98
C LEU A 139 18.05 0.80 9.68
N TYR A 140 17.74 1.07 8.41
CA TYR A 140 16.53 1.78 8.00
C TYR A 140 15.28 1.10 8.54
N SER A 141 15.22 -0.22 8.41
CA SER A 141 14.09 -1.05 8.82
C SER A 141 13.86 -1.04 10.32
N ALA A 142 14.91 -0.81 11.12
CA ALA A 142 14.81 -0.69 12.57
C ALA A 142 14.57 0.76 13.03
N VAL A 143 15.30 1.73 12.47
CA VAL A 143 15.35 3.11 13.00
C VAL A 143 14.14 3.92 12.60
N VAL A 144 13.73 3.89 11.32
CA VAL A 144 12.67 4.79 10.82
C VAL A 144 11.31 4.46 11.46
N PRO A 145 10.86 3.20 11.53
CA PRO A 145 9.60 2.87 12.21
C PRO A 145 9.62 3.18 13.70
N THR A 146 10.77 3.01 14.35
CA THR A 146 10.90 3.24 15.80
C THR A 146 10.90 4.72 16.13
N HIS A 147 11.70 5.51 15.41
CA HIS A 147 11.84 6.95 15.66
C HIS A 147 10.57 7.71 15.29
N HIS A 148 9.95 7.37 14.16
CA HIS A 148 8.75 8.05 13.66
C HIS A 148 7.46 7.33 14.06
N LYS A 149 7.47 6.48 15.09
CA LYS A 149 6.31 5.65 15.45
C LYS A 149 5.01 6.44 15.61
N MET A 150 5.02 7.51 16.40
CA MET A 150 3.82 8.31 16.64
C MET A 150 3.24 8.89 15.36
N PHE A 151 4.12 9.39 14.49
CA PHE A 151 3.80 9.93 13.18
C PHE A 151 3.19 8.89 12.26
N LEU A 152 3.80 7.70 12.20
CA LEU A 152 3.34 6.56 11.41
C LEU A 152 2.05 5.91 11.95
N GLU A 153 1.63 6.22 13.17
CA GLU A 153 0.36 5.73 13.73
C GLU A 153 -0.77 6.76 13.62
N THR A 154 -0.46 8.05 13.41
CA THR A 154 -1.44 9.14 13.53
C THR A 154 -1.61 10.00 12.27
N ILE A 155 -0.57 10.17 11.45
CA ILE A 155 -0.57 11.12 10.33
C ILE A 155 -0.70 10.37 8.99
N PRO A 156 -1.86 10.43 8.30
CA PRO A 156 -2.09 9.60 7.12
C PRO A 156 -1.07 9.84 5.98
N GLN A 157 -0.66 11.09 5.77
CA GLN A 157 0.33 11.44 4.74
C GLN A 157 1.68 10.77 4.99
N GLN A 158 2.15 10.75 6.26
CA GLN A 158 3.44 10.18 6.60
C GLN A 158 3.46 8.65 6.49
N VAL A 159 2.33 7.99 6.78
CA VAL A 159 2.19 6.55 6.56
C VAL A 159 2.27 6.21 5.07
N ALA A 160 1.58 6.97 4.23
CA ALA A 160 1.63 6.80 2.78
C ALA A 160 3.04 7.06 2.22
N LEU A 161 3.71 8.11 2.67
CA LEU A 161 5.10 8.40 2.29
C LEU A 161 6.06 7.30 2.74
N PHE A 162 5.92 6.80 3.96
CA PHE A 162 6.77 5.72 4.46
C PHE A 162 6.58 4.42 3.66
N HIS A 163 5.33 4.09 3.31
CA HIS A 163 5.04 2.99 2.38
C HIS A 163 5.75 3.19 1.04
N ASN A 164 5.63 4.38 0.43
CA ASN A 164 6.27 4.67 -0.84
C ASN A 164 7.80 4.65 -0.76
N ASN A 165 8.39 5.18 0.31
CA ASN A 165 9.83 5.12 0.56
C ASN A 165 10.32 3.68 0.55
N CYS A 166 9.63 2.79 1.27
CA CYS A 166 9.97 1.37 1.32
C CYS A 166 9.87 0.73 -0.07
N MET A 167 8.80 1.01 -0.82
CA MET A 167 8.63 0.51 -2.19
C MET A 167 9.69 1.03 -3.14
N TYR A 168 10.04 2.31 -3.03
CA TYR A 168 11.04 2.97 -3.86
C TYR A 168 12.43 2.41 -3.60
N LEU A 169 12.85 2.34 -2.33
CA LEU A 169 14.13 1.77 -1.94
C LEU A 169 14.21 0.29 -2.37
N ALA A 170 13.16 -0.49 -2.09
CA ALA A 170 13.10 -1.89 -2.51
C ALA A 170 13.20 -2.05 -4.03
N HIS A 171 12.55 -1.18 -4.80
CA HIS A 171 12.63 -1.20 -6.26
C HIS A 171 14.07 -0.93 -6.75
N ARG A 172 14.74 0.09 -6.21
CA ARG A 172 16.14 0.40 -6.58
C ARG A 172 17.11 -0.71 -6.21
N LEU A 173 16.87 -1.41 -5.11
CA LEU A 173 17.69 -2.55 -4.70
C LEU A 173 17.61 -3.75 -5.64
N VAL A 174 16.56 -3.88 -6.46
CA VAL A 174 16.46 -4.96 -7.45
C VAL A 174 17.59 -4.88 -8.47
N THR A 175 17.94 -3.68 -8.93
CA THR A 175 18.95 -3.47 -9.98
C THR A 175 20.31 -3.06 -9.44
N LEU A 176 20.38 -2.51 -8.23
CA LEU A 176 21.61 -1.92 -7.66
C LEU A 176 22.82 -2.86 -7.68
N GLY A 177 22.64 -4.14 -7.30
CA GLY A 177 23.75 -5.11 -7.33
C GLY A 177 24.27 -5.38 -8.75
N HIS A 178 23.36 -5.43 -9.72
CA HIS A 178 23.71 -5.62 -11.13
C HIS A 178 24.37 -4.38 -11.74
N GLU A 179 23.89 -3.16 -11.41
CA GLU A 179 24.48 -1.87 -11.85
C GLU A 179 25.98 -1.77 -11.53
N TYR A 180 26.41 -2.34 -10.40
CA TYR A 180 27.80 -2.32 -9.95
C TYR A 180 28.60 -3.60 -10.30
N SER A 181 27.94 -4.65 -10.78
CA SER A 181 28.54 -5.98 -10.97
C SER A 181 29.84 -5.97 -11.79
N SER A 182 29.90 -5.18 -12.86
CA SER A 182 31.08 -5.05 -13.73
C SER A 182 32.20 -4.21 -13.11
N ARG A 183 31.85 -3.25 -12.24
CA ARG A 183 32.75 -2.29 -11.59
C ARG A 183 33.38 -2.86 -10.32
N PHE A 184 32.76 -3.86 -9.69
CA PHE A 184 33.27 -4.43 -8.44
C PHE A 184 34.64 -5.12 -8.60
N PRO A 185 35.51 -5.05 -7.56
CA PRO A 185 36.73 -5.84 -7.48
C PRO A 185 36.47 -7.35 -7.60
N THR A 186 37.50 -8.11 -7.98
CA THR A 186 37.42 -9.57 -8.16
C THR A 186 36.87 -10.29 -6.93
N VAL A 187 37.25 -9.88 -5.73
CA VAL A 187 36.77 -10.46 -4.46
C VAL A 187 35.25 -10.36 -4.31
N LEU A 188 34.63 -9.26 -4.76
CA LEU A 188 33.18 -9.09 -4.72
C LEU A 188 32.50 -9.81 -5.88
N ARG A 189 33.10 -9.80 -7.08
CA ARG A 189 32.55 -10.51 -8.25
C ARG A 189 32.58 -12.04 -8.11
N SER A 190 33.52 -12.58 -7.35
CA SER A 190 33.57 -14.03 -7.03
C SER A 190 32.50 -14.46 -6.04
N HIS A 191 31.79 -13.51 -5.41
CA HIS A 191 30.69 -13.76 -4.49
C HIS A 191 29.37 -13.21 -5.04
N THR A 192 28.25 -13.66 -4.50
CA THR A 192 26.92 -13.14 -4.88
C THR A 192 26.68 -11.79 -4.19
N SER A 193 27.25 -10.71 -4.74
CA SER A 193 27.02 -9.33 -4.29
C SER A 193 25.63 -8.83 -4.73
N THR A 194 24.62 -9.11 -3.92
CA THR A 194 23.22 -8.76 -4.20
C THR A 194 22.58 -7.96 -3.06
N PHE A 195 21.40 -7.39 -3.31
CA PHE A 195 20.52 -6.73 -2.32
C PHE A 195 19.11 -7.34 -2.30
N ILE A 196 18.87 -8.41 -3.07
CA ILE A 196 17.52 -8.97 -3.30
C ILE A 196 16.85 -9.44 -2.01
N ASP A 197 17.60 -9.94 -1.03
CA ASP A 197 17.07 -10.33 0.27
C ASP A 197 16.47 -9.13 1.04
N GLN A 198 17.05 -7.94 0.91
CA GLN A 198 16.56 -6.71 1.55
C GLN A 198 15.29 -6.16 0.87
N VAL A 199 15.06 -6.50 -0.39
CA VAL A 199 13.87 -6.06 -1.15
C VAL A 199 12.59 -6.53 -0.46
N THR A 200 12.55 -7.81 -0.07
CA THR A 200 11.38 -8.39 0.60
C THR A 200 11.15 -7.75 1.96
N VAL A 201 12.22 -7.59 2.75
CA VAL A 201 12.16 -6.97 4.09
C VAL A 201 11.58 -5.56 4.03
N LEU A 202 12.06 -4.72 3.12
CA LEU A 202 11.55 -3.35 2.97
C LEU A 202 10.10 -3.32 2.49
N ARG A 203 9.73 -4.16 1.52
CA ARG A 203 8.33 -4.23 1.03
C ARG A 203 7.38 -4.64 2.15
N GLU A 204 7.71 -5.71 2.88
CA GLU A 204 6.91 -6.19 3.99
C GLU A 204 6.78 -5.14 5.10
N LEU A 205 7.86 -4.42 5.40
CA LEU A 205 7.83 -3.32 6.35
C LEU A 205 6.87 -2.21 5.93
N GLY A 206 7.00 -1.71 4.69
CA GLY A 206 6.12 -0.66 4.17
C GLY A 206 4.65 -1.09 4.13
N ILE A 207 4.39 -2.31 3.67
CA ILE A 207 3.04 -2.89 3.60
C ILE A 207 2.46 -3.06 5.00
N SER A 208 3.19 -3.66 5.94
CA SER A 208 2.67 -3.97 7.28
C SER A 208 2.29 -2.71 8.05
N VAL A 209 3.12 -1.67 8.00
CA VAL A 209 2.82 -0.37 8.64
C VAL A 209 1.59 0.28 8.00
N PHE A 210 1.52 0.30 6.66
CA PHE A 210 0.38 0.88 5.95
C PHE A 210 -0.92 0.12 6.21
N LEU A 211 -0.89 -1.22 6.17
CA LEU A 211 -2.06 -2.05 6.45
C LEU A 211 -2.53 -1.92 7.90
N LYS A 212 -1.63 -1.79 8.88
CA LYS A 212 -1.99 -1.51 10.27
C LYS A 212 -2.76 -0.19 10.39
N PHE A 213 -2.30 0.85 9.71
CA PHE A 213 -3.01 2.13 9.66
C PHE A 213 -4.39 1.98 9.00
N MET A 214 -4.48 1.29 7.86
CA MET A 214 -5.73 1.00 7.16
C MET A 214 -6.74 0.23 8.02
N GLN A 215 -6.28 -0.74 8.80
CA GLN A 215 -7.12 -1.47 9.77
C GLN A 215 -7.67 -0.54 10.85
N GLY A 216 -6.88 0.43 11.31
CA GLY A 216 -7.33 1.49 12.22
C GLY A 216 -8.44 2.34 11.60
N GLN A 217 -8.26 2.81 10.36
CA GLN A 217 -9.28 3.59 9.64
C GLN A 217 -10.57 2.79 9.44
N ARG A 218 -10.45 1.52 9.01
CA ARG A 218 -11.60 0.61 8.89
C ARG A 218 -12.33 0.45 10.21
N LYS A 219 -11.61 0.22 11.31
CA LYS A 219 -12.20 0.06 12.64
C LYS A 219 -12.97 1.32 13.05
N GLN A 220 -12.40 2.51 12.84
CA GLN A 220 -13.07 3.78 13.14
C GLN A 220 -14.39 3.95 12.37
N ILE A 221 -14.42 3.62 11.08
CA ILE A 221 -15.65 3.64 10.26
C ILE A 221 -16.71 2.73 10.88
N LEU A 222 -16.34 1.49 11.24
CA LEU A 222 -17.26 0.53 11.83
C LEU A 222 -17.74 0.96 13.23
N ASP A 223 -16.86 1.54 14.05
CA ASP A 223 -17.20 2.06 15.37
C ASP A 223 -18.21 3.23 15.24
N ILE A 224 -17.98 4.17 14.31
CA ILE A 224 -18.92 5.29 14.04
C ILE A 224 -20.31 4.76 13.64
N LEU A 225 -20.37 3.74 12.79
CA LEU A 225 -21.64 3.16 12.36
C LEU A 225 -22.34 2.39 13.48
N ARG A 226 -21.60 1.64 14.30
CA ARG A 226 -22.15 0.93 15.46
C ARG A 226 -22.79 1.91 16.45
N ASP A 227 -22.12 3.01 16.74
CA ASP A 227 -22.55 3.99 17.73
C ASP A 227 -23.67 4.91 17.20
N SER A 228 -24.02 4.79 15.90
CA SER A 228 -25.03 5.63 15.25
C SER A 228 -26.49 5.25 15.55
N GLY A 229 -26.73 4.05 16.10
CA GLY A 229 -28.09 3.48 16.25
C GLY A 229 -28.55 2.65 15.05
N LEU A 230 -27.72 2.48 14.02
CA LEU A 230 -28.01 1.62 12.86
C LEU A 230 -28.23 0.14 13.24
N ALA A 231 -27.75 -0.30 14.39
CA ALA A 231 -27.98 -1.66 14.89
C ALA A 231 -29.41 -1.90 15.41
N THR A 232 -30.12 -0.84 15.82
CA THR A 232 -31.43 -0.92 16.48
C THR A 232 -32.55 -0.36 15.58
N LEU A 233 -32.38 -0.44 14.26
CA LEU A 233 -33.29 0.11 13.23
C LEU A 233 -34.77 -0.33 13.40
N GLY A 234 -35.02 -1.51 13.96
CA GLY A 234 -36.37 -2.05 14.17
C GLY A 234 -36.98 -1.76 15.54
N GLU A 235 -36.21 -1.24 16.50
CA GLU A 235 -36.64 -1.13 17.90
C GLU A 235 -37.13 0.28 18.28
N ASP A 236 -36.56 1.32 17.68
CA ASP A 236 -36.97 2.72 17.90
C ASP A 236 -37.40 3.38 16.58
N PRO A 237 -38.69 3.73 16.42
CA PRO A 237 -39.17 4.45 15.23
C PRO A 237 -38.58 5.87 15.11
N LYS A 238 -37.92 6.40 16.14
CA LYS A 238 -37.09 7.62 16.05
C LYS A 238 -35.70 7.29 15.54
N ILE A 239 -35.64 6.93 14.26
CA ILE A 239 -34.37 6.93 13.55
C ILE A 239 -33.86 8.35 13.50
N THR A 240 -32.72 8.52 14.17
CA THR A 240 -32.21 9.81 14.55
C THR A 240 -31.34 10.37 13.41
N PRO A 241 -31.27 11.70 13.25
CA PRO A 241 -30.22 12.40 12.49
C PRO A 241 -28.78 11.89 12.74
N SER A 242 -28.59 11.07 13.77
CA SER A 242 -27.42 10.26 14.08
C SER A 242 -26.94 9.35 12.94
N ILE A 243 -27.81 8.58 12.27
CA ILE A 243 -27.38 7.68 11.17
C ILE A 243 -26.85 8.49 9.99
N GLU A 244 -27.59 9.51 9.58
CA GLU A 244 -27.15 10.44 8.54
C GLU A 244 -25.82 11.09 8.90
N LYS A 245 -25.70 11.58 10.14
CA LYS A 245 -24.45 12.18 10.64
C LYS A 245 -23.30 11.19 10.60
N ALA A 246 -23.50 9.95 11.02
CA ALA A 246 -22.49 8.90 11.02
C ALA A 246 -22.01 8.55 9.59
N VAL A 247 -22.95 8.35 8.65
CA VAL A 247 -22.61 8.10 7.25
C VAL A 247 -21.85 9.29 6.64
N ARG A 248 -22.31 10.52 6.89
CA ARG A 248 -21.62 11.74 6.44
C ARG A 248 -20.23 11.87 7.08
N GLN A 249 -20.07 11.49 8.34
CA GLN A 249 -18.79 11.50 9.04
C GLN A 249 -17.81 10.50 8.43
N CYS A 250 -18.24 9.26 8.14
CA CYS A 250 -17.42 8.25 7.47
C CYS A 250 -16.98 8.71 6.07
N LEU A 251 -17.89 9.31 5.29
CA LEU A 251 -17.53 9.87 3.97
C LEU A 251 -16.53 11.02 4.10
N ARG A 252 -16.76 11.95 5.03
CA ARG A 252 -15.84 13.07 5.28
C ARG A 252 -14.45 12.58 5.69
N GLN A 253 -14.38 11.51 6.48
CA GLN A 253 -13.10 10.89 6.84
C GLN A 253 -12.35 10.38 5.61
N MET A 254 -13.05 9.73 4.67
CA MET A 254 -12.44 9.28 3.41
C MET A 254 -12.02 10.44 2.50
N GLU A 255 -12.82 11.51 2.44
CA GLU A 255 -12.47 12.75 1.71
C GLU A 255 -11.22 13.41 2.30
N LEU A 256 -11.05 13.40 3.62
CA LEU A 256 -9.82 13.87 4.27
C LEU A 256 -8.62 13.00 3.85
N LEU A 257 -8.79 11.68 3.75
CA LEU A 257 -7.73 10.79 3.26
C LEU A 257 -7.40 11.05 1.79
N GLN A 258 -8.40 11.31 0.94
CA GLN A 258 -8.22 11.68 -0.46
C GLN A 258 -7.26 12.88 -0.58
N THR A 259 -7.52 13.97 0.16
CA THR A 259 -6.71 15.19 0.06
C THR A 259 -5.22 14.98 0.34
N VAL A 260 -4.86 13.98 1.14
CA VAL A 260 -3.46 13.70 1.52
C VAL A 260 -2.84 12.52 0.78
N TRP A 261 -3.64 11.62 0.19
CA TRP A 261 -3.13 10.42 -0.47
C TRP A 261 -3.14 10.49 -1.99
N GLU A 262 -4.07 11.21 -2.60
CA GLU A 262 -4.27 11.21 -4.06
C GLU A 262 -3.00 11.60 -4.82
N ASN A 263 -2.29 12.62 -4.34
CA ASN A 263 -1.04 13.09 -4.95
C ASN A 263 0.21 12.44 -4.36
N VAL A 264 0.07 11.57 -3.35
CA VAL A 264 1.20 10.94 -2.65
C VAL A 264 1.37 9.49 -3.10
N LEU A 265 0.31 8.69 -3.10
CA LEU A 265 0.35 7.27 -3.44
C LEU A 265 0.32 7.05 -4.96
N PRO A 266 0.87 5.93 -5.46
CA PRO A 266 0.56 5.47 -6.81
C PRO A 266 -0.96 5.27 -6.99
N ALA A 267 -1.51 5.66 -8.15
CA ALA A 267 -2.95 5.60 -8.43
C ALA A 267 -3.62 4.26 -8.05
N ASN A 268 -3.03 3.13 -8.47
CA ASN A 268 -3.57 1.81 -8.14
C ASN A 268 -3.55 1.50 -6.63
N VAL A 269 -2.52 1.95 -5.90
CA VAL A 269 -2.44 1.77 -4.44
C VAL A 269 -3.48 2.63 -3.74
N TYR A 270 -3.62 3.88 -4.18
CA TYR A 270 -4.64 4.81 -3.72
C TYR A 270 -6.07 4.25 -3.90
N CYS A 271 -6.44 3.88 -5.13
CA CYS A 271 -7.78 3.38 -5.43
C CYS A 271 -8.09 2.07 -4.68
N LYS A 272 -7.11 1.18 -4.50
CA LYS A 272 -7.26 -0.01 -3.65
C LYS A 272 -7.49 0.34 -2.18
N ALA A 273 -6.76 1.31 -1.64
CA ALA A 273 -6.88 1.72 -0.24
C ALA A 273 -8.25 2.34 0.04
N VAL A 274 -8.65 3.34 -0.76
CA VAL A 274 -9.96 4.00 -0.65
C VAL A 274 -11.10 3.02 -0.92
N GLY A 275 -10.98 2.20 -1.97
CA GLY A 275 -11.97 1.17 -2.29
C GLY A 275 -12.17 0.15 -1.17
N CYS A 276 -11.11 -0.23 -0.45
CA CYS A 276 -11.19 -1.11 0.71
C CYS A 276 -12.00 -0.49 1.87
N LEU A 277 -11.75 0.79 2.19
CA LEU A 277 -12.47 1.50 3.25
C LEU A 277 -13.94 1.73 2.88
N LEU A 278 -14.19 2.15 1.65
CA LEU A 278 -15.54 2.34 1.14
C LEU A 278 -16.32 1.02 1.07
N ASN A 279 -15.66 -0.08 0.67
CA ASN A 279 -16.27 -1.41 0.72
C ASN A 279 -16.65 -1.79 2.15
N ALA A 280 -15.82 -1.49 3.15
CA ALA A 280 -16.15 -1.77 4.54
C ALA A 280 -17.37 -0.97 5.04
N LEU A 281 -17.46 0.33 4.68
CA LEU A 281 -18.64 1.15 4.96
C LEU A 281 -19.89 0.52 4.32
N VAL A 282 -19.84 0.27 3.01
CA VAL A 282 -20.97 -0.24 2.24
C VAL A 282 -21.40 -1.63 2.69
N GLU A 283 -20.45 -2.52 2.96
CA GLU A 283 -20.73 -3.87 3.45
C GLU A 283 -21.43 -3.83 4.81
N GLU A 284 -21.00 -2.96 5.73
CA GLU A 284 -21.67 -2.79 7.02
C GLU A 284 -23.09 -2.25 6.84
N LEU A 285 -23.29 -1.25 5.97
CA LEU A 285 -24.63 -0.71 5.68
C LEU A 285 -25.57 -1.79 5.10
N ILE A 286 -25.08 -2.62 4.18
CA ILE A 286 -25.85 -3.73 3.60
C ILE A 286 -26.24 -4.71 4.69
N ILE A 287 -25.27 -5.20 5.46
CA ILE A 287 -25.49 -6.20 6.51
C ILE A 287 -26.58 -5.70 7.45
N ARG A 288 -26.44 -4.49 7.99
CA ARG A 288 -27.38 -3.93 8.96
C ARG A 288 -28.81 -3.85 8.46
N VAL A 289 -29.01 -3.51 7.19
CA VAL A 289 -30.35 -3.40 6.61
C VAL A 289 -30.93 -4.78 6.30
N THR A 290 -30.10 -5.69 5.75
CA THR A 290 -30.54 -7.04 5.39
C THR A 290 -30.86 -7.93 6.58
N THR A 291 -30.28 -7.66 7.77
CA THR A 291 -30.49 -8.47 8.97
C THR A 291 -31.68 -8.04 9.83
N VAL A 292 -32.27 -6.86 9.57
CA VAL A 292 -33.40 -6.35 10.36
C VAL A 292 -34.68 -7.09 10.00
N GLU A 293 -35.48 -7.46 11.02
CA GLU A 293 -36.72 -8.22 10.83
C GLU A 293 -37.86 -7.39 10.27
N ASP A 294 -37.99 -6.13 10.69
CA ASP A 294 -39.04 -5.20 10.25
C ASP A 294 -38.47 -3.79 10.08
N VAL A 295 -38.75 -3.18 8.93
CA VAL A 295 -38.27 -1.86 8.55
C VAL A 295 -39.49 -0.97 8.27
N PRO A 296 -39.81 -0.01 9.16
CA PRO A 296 -40.92 0.90 8.94
C PRO A 296 -40.80 1.67 7.62
N ALA A 297 -41.92 1.99 6.97
CA ALA A 297 -41.90 2.70 5.68
C ALA A 297 -41.20 4.07 5.77
N THR A 298 -41.39 4.80 6.87
CA THR A 298 -40.70 6.08 7.15
C THR A 298 -39.18 5.90 7.27
N THR A 299 -38.75 4.81 7.91
CA THR A 299 -37.34 4.39 8.00
C THR A 299 -36.77 4.12 6.62
N ALA A 300 -37.45 3.32 5.80
CA ALA A 300 -36.98 2.95 4.47
C ALA A 300 -36.73 4.19 3.59
N VAL A 301 -37.68 5.15 3.58
CA VAL A 301 -37.54 6.43 2.85
C VAL A 301 -36.34 7.24 3.35
N HIS A 302 -36.12 7.29 4.67
CA HIS A 302 -34.97 7.98 5.23
C HIS A 302 -33.65 7.29 4.84
N LEU A 303 -33.57 5.96 4.93
CA LEU A 303 -32.40 5.17 4.52
C LEU A 303 -32.07 5.38 3.04
N VAL A 304 -33.07 5.42 2.15
CA VAL A 304 -32.86 5.77 0.74
C VAL A 304 -32.20 7.14 0.62
N THR A 305 -32.66 8.14 1.37
CA THR A 305 -32.10 9.50 1.35
C THR A 305 -30.64 9.50 1.82
N VAL A 306 -30.35 8.85 2.95
CA VAL A 306 -29.00 8.78 3.52
C VAL A 306 -28.04 7.99 2.62
N PHE A 307 -28.46 6.84 2.11
CA PHE A 307 -27.61 6.00 1.26
C PHE A 307 -27.40 6.61 -0.14
N SER A 308 -28.35 7.39 -0.63
CA SER A 308 -28.16 8.18 -1.86
C SER A 308 -27.01 9.17 -1.73
N VAL A 309 -26.73 9.68 -0.52
CA VAL A 309 -25.53 10.53 -0.29
C VAL A 309 -24.24 9.73 -0.54
N VAL A 310 -24.20 8.45 -0.15
CA VAL A 310 -23.06 7.56 -0.43
C VAL A 310 -22.94 7.31 -1.93
N ILE A 311 -24.05 6.97 -2.60
CA ILE A 311 -24.07 6.73 -4.06
C ILE A 311 -23.53 7.94 -4.83
N ASN A 312 -23.92 9.14 -4.43
CA ASN A 312 -23.55 10.37 -5.14
C ASN A 312 -22.14 10.84 -4.81
N ARG A 313 -21.67 10.73 -3.56
CA ARG A 313 -20.36 11.27 -3.15
C ARG A 313 -19.22 10.29 -3.31
N ALA A 314 -19.43 9.01 -3.06
CA ALA A 314 -18.36 8.03 -3.02
C ALA A 314 -17.58 7.88 -4.34
N PRO A 315 -18.19 7.99 -5.54
CA PRO A 315 -17.44 7.97 -6.80
C PRO A 315 -16.42 9.11 -6.94
N HIS A 316 -16.63 10.26 -6.29
CA HIS A 316 -15.68 11.39 -6.30
C HIS A 316 -14.42 11.14 -5.48
N LEU A 317 -14.37 10.05 -4.69
CA LEU A 317 -13.16 9.66 -3.96
C LEU A 317 -12.11 9.03 -4.89
N PHE A 318 -12.47 8.69 -6.13
CA PHE A 318 -11.58 8.09 -7.11
C PHE A 318 -11.16 9.11 -8.17
N GLN A 319 -10.05 8.85 -8.84
CA GLN A 319 -9.56 9.72 -9.92
C GLN A 319 -10.53 9.68 -11.11
N GLU A 320 -11.05 8.50 -11.41
CA GLU A 320 -12.14 8.30 -12.36
C GLU A 320 -13.36 7.72 -11.63
N HIS A 321 -14.52 8.34 -11.80
CA HIS A 321 -15.76 7.93 -11.10
C HIS A 321 -16.12 6.46 -11.33
N GLY A 322 -15.77 5.90 -12.49
CA GLY A 322 -16.04 4.49 -12.83
C GLY A 322 -15.22 3.49 -12.01
N GLU A 323 -14.10 3.90 -11.43
CA GLU A 323 -13.22 3.03 -10.64
C GLU A 323 -13.89 2.48 -9.38
N VAL A 324 -14.93 3.15 -8.88
CA VAL A 324 -15.73 2.64 -7.76
C VAL A 324 -16.25 1.21 -8.03
N HIS A 325 -16.67 0.92 -9.27
CA HIS A 325 -17.15 -0.40 -9.67
C HIS A 325 -16.04 -1.46 -9.68
N ARG A 326 -14.79 -1.05 -9.88
CA ARG A 326 -13.62 -1.93 -9.93
C ARG A 326 -13.07 -2.22 -8.53
N PHE A 327 -13.00 -1.21 -7.67
CA PHE A 327 -12.31 -1.32 -6.37
C PHE A 327 -13.26 -1.57 -5.18
N VAL A 328 -14.56 -1.37 -5.34
CA VAL A 328 -15.56 -1.61 -4.28
C VAL A 328 -16.42 -2.82 -4.63
N LYS A 329 -16.07 -3.98 -4.07
CA LYS A 329 -16.69 -5.28 -4.41
C LYS A 329 -18.21 -5.30 -4.19
N ARG A 330 -18.70 -4.68 -3.12
CA ARG A 330 -20.14 -4.67 -2.75
C ARG A 330 -20.91 -3.48 -3.34
N TRP A 331 -20.32 -2.74 -4.26
CA TRP A 331 -20.93 -1.51 -4.78
C TRP A 331 -22.25 -1.74 -5.50
N GLN A 332 -22.30 -2.71 -6.41
CA GLN A 332 -23.54 -2.97 -7.16
C GLN A 332 -24.64 -3.51 -6.25
N LYS A 333 -24.33 -4.47 -5.37
CA LYS A 333 -25.22 -4.91 -4.29
C LYS A 333 -25.80 -3.76 -3.46
N PHE A 334 -24.99 -2.76 -3.11
CA PHE A 334 -25.45 -1.58 -2.38
C PHE A 334 -26.40 -0.70 -3.19
N ARG A 335 -26.09 -0.46 -4.47
CA ARG A 335 -26.97 0.30 -5.35
C ARG A 335 -28.32 -0.39 -5.52
N GLU A 336 -28.32 -1.71 -5.71
CA GLU A 336 -29.55 -2.51 -5.74
C GLU A 336 -30.31 -2.42 -4.41
N LEU A 337 -29.63 -2.48 -3.26
CA LEU A 337 -30.27 -2.33 -1.95
C LEU A 337 -31.03 -1.00 -1.83
N VAL A 338 -30.40 0.12 -2.22
CA VAL A 338 -31.03 1.45 -2.17
C VAL A 338 -32.27 1.49 -3.07
N LEU A 339 -32.23 0.82 -4.21
CA LEU A 339 -33.38 0.74 -5.11
C LEU A 339 -34.52 -0.09 -4.49
N ILE A 340 -34.21 -1.22 -3.85
CA ILE A 340 -35.21 -2.07 -3.16
C ILE A 340 -35.90 -1.30 -2.03
N LEU A 341 -35.13 -0.55 -1.22
CA LEU A 341 -35.67 0.22 -0.09
C LEU A 341 -36.73 1.26 -0.52
N GLY A 342 -36.63 1.78 -1.76
CA GLY A 342 -37.59 2.74 -2.32
C GLY A 342 -38.58 2.14 -3.31
N ALA A 343 -38.50 0.85 -3.61
CA ALA A 343 -39.27 0.18 -4.65
C ALA A 343 -40.62 -0.34 -4.15
N SER A 344 -41.57 -0.52 -5.06
CA SER A 344 -42.79 -1.29 -4.77
C SER A 344 -42.55 -2.80 -4.90
N LEU A 345 -43.43 -3.63 -4.33
CA LEU A 345 -43.41 -5.09 -4.52
C LEU A 345 -43.38 -5.52 -6.01
N ARG A 346 -44.00 -4.72 -6.90
CA ARG A 346 -43.98 -4.99 -8.34
C ARG A 346 -42.59 -4.72 -8.92
N ASP A 347 -42.00 -3.59 -8.58
CA ASP A 347 -40.68 -3.23 -9.11
C ASP A 347 -39.60 -4.23 -8.62
N ILE A 348 -39.74 -4.74 -7.40
CA ILE A 348 -38.85 -5.79 -6.87
C ILE A 348 -39.01 -7.09 -7.66
N ASP A 349 -40.24 -7.51 -7.97
CA ASP A 349 -40.53 -8.70 -8.78
C ASP A 349 -40.00 -8.53 -10.22
N ASP A 350 -40.20 -7.36 -10.82
CA ASP A 350 -39.72 -7.01 -12.16
C ASP A 350 -38.17 -6.98 -12.22
N ARG A 351 -37.50 -6.50 -11.16
CA ARG A 351 -36.02 -6.52 -11.05
C ARG A 351 -35.47 -7.90 -10.72
N TRP A 352 -36.25 -8.78 -10.10
CA TRP A 352 -35.89 -10.18 -9.90
C TRP A 352 -35.92 -10.95 -11.23
N ALA A 353 -36.95 -10.72 -12.04
CA ALA A 353 -37.14 -11.28 -13.37
C ALA A 353 -36.81 -12.78 -13.45
N ASP A 354 -37.48 -13.59 -12.63
CA ASP A 354 -37.29 -15.06 -12.56
C ASP A 354 -35.81 -15.48 -12.44
N SER A 355 -35.11 -14.84 -11.51
CA SER A 355 -33.69 -15.10 -11.19
C SER A 355 -32.71 -14.69 -12.31
N LYS A 356 -33.15 -13.88 -13.30
CA LYS A 356 -32.30 -13.37 -14.40
C LYS A 356 -32.07 -11.86 -14.35
N GLY A 357 -32.78 -11.15 -13.48
CA GLY A 357 -32.69 -9.71 -13.36
C GLY A 357 -31.46 -9.23 -12.58
N PRO A 358 -31.19 -7.91 -12.58
CA PRO A 358 -30.04 -7.32 -11.89
C PRO A 358 -30.03 -7.61 -10.39
N LEU A 359 -31.21 -7.79 -9.78
CA LEU A 359 -31.33 -8.10 -8.36
C LEU A 359 -30.79 -9.50 -8.04
N ALA A 360 -31.06 -10.48 -8.91
CA ALA A 360 -30.64 -11.87 -8.72
C ALA A 360 -29.14 -12.10 -8.91
N GLN A 361 -28.44 -11.16 -9.56
CA GLN A 361 -26.98 -11.19 -9.72
C GLN A 361 -26.25 -10.83 -8.41
N GLU A 362 -26.88 -10.01 -7.57
CA GLU A 362 -26.25 -9.44 -6.37
C GLU A 362 -26.78 -10.04 -5.05
N PHE A 363 -28.03 -10.52 -5.05
CA PHE A 363 -28.71 -11.06 -3.88
C PHE A 363 -29.14 -12.50 -4.07
N THR A 364 -29.02 -13.26 -2.99
CA THR A 364 -29.58 -14.62 -2.93
C THR A 364 -31.11 -14.56 -2.79
N PRO A 365 -31.84 -15.61 -3.21
CA PRO A 365 -33.28 -15.68 -3.05
C PRO A 365 -33.74 -15.47 -1.60
N GLU A 366 -32.98 -15.95 -0.61
CA GLU A 366 -33.35 -15.81 0.80
C GLU A 366 -33.14 -14.39 1.31
N GLU A 367 -32.06 -13.71 0.91
CA GLU A 367 -31.86 -12.29 1.24
C GLU A 367 -32.98 -11.42 0.67
N VAL A 368 -33.40 -11.66 -0.59
CA VAL A 368 -34.52 -10.90 -1.19
C VAL A 368 -35.83 -11.20 -0.47
N LYS A 369 -36.09 -12.46 -0.12
CA LYS A 369 -37.27 -12.83 0.69
C LYS A 369 -37.24 -12.10 2.02
N GLN A 370 -36.12 -12.12 2.75
CA GLN A 370 -35.97 -11.43 4.03
C GLN A 370 -36.24 -9.92 3.89
N LEU A 371 -35.67 -9.25 2.90
CA LEU A 371 -35.92 -7.83 2.62
C LEU A 371 -37.40 -7.56 2.33
N ILE A 372 -38.06 -8.39 1.53
CA ILE A 372 -39.51 -8.26 1.27
C ILE A 372 -40.32 -8.46 2.55
N ARG A 373 -39.91 -9.41 3.40
CA ARG A 373 -40.57 -9.66 4.69
C ARG A 373 -40.45 -8.46 5.62
N ALA A 374 -39.30 -7.80 5.61
CA ALA A 374 -38.99 -6.63 6.44
C ALA A 374 -39.63 -5.33 5.94
N LEU A 375 -39.79 -5.15 4.62
CA LEU A 375 -40.28 -3.88 4.05
C LEU A 375 -41.81 -3.81 3.86
N PHE A 376 -42.49 -4.94 3.74
CA PHE A 376 -43.91 -4.98 3.39
C PHE A 376 -44.73 -5.79 4.37
N GLN A 377 -45.92 -5.31 4.73
CA GLN A 377 -46.87 -6.05 5.56
C GLN A 377 -47.32 -7.37 4.90
N ASN A 378 -47.72 -8.35 5.73
CA ASN A 378 -48.19 -9.65 5.26
C ASN A 378 -49.51 -9.51 4.48
N THR A 379 -49.44 -9.64 3.16
CA THR A 379 -50.58 -9.56 2.24
C THR A 379 -50.57 -10.74 1.27
N LYS A 380 -51.73 -11.03 0.65
CA LYS A 380 -51.80 -12.03 -0.43
C LYS A 380 -50.83 -11.72 -1.57
N ARG A 381 -50.66 -10.44 -1.89
CA ARG A 381 -49.72 -9.96 -2.92
C ARG A 381 -48.26 -10.23 -2.55
N ARG A 382 -47.85 -9.92 -1.30
CA ARG A 382 -46.52 -10.26 -0.78
C ARG A 382 -46.27 -11.77 -0.85
N SER A 383 -47.24 -12.58 -0.42
CA SER A 383 -47.11 -14.04 -0.45
C SER A 383 -46.93 -14.59 -1.87
N ALA A 384 -47.63 -14.02 -2.86
CA ALA A 384 -47.50 -14.41 -4.26
C ALA A 384 -46.12 -14.07 -4.85
N VAL A 385 -45.55 -12.90 -4.52
CA VAL A 385 -44.19 -12.50 -4.94
C VAL A 385 -43.14 -13.41 -4.29
N LEU A 386 -43.25 -13.65 -2.97
CA LEU A 386 -42.33 -14.53 -2.24
C LEU A 386 -42.28 -15.96 -2.80
N ALA A 387 -43.39 -16.46 -3.35
CA ALA A 387 -43.46 -17.78 -3.97
C ALA A 387 -42.77 -17.85 -5.35
N ARG A 388 -42.62 -16.72 -6.05
CA ARG A 388 -41.92 -16.63 -7.34
C ARG A 388 -40.40 -16.53 -7.20
N ILE A 389 -39.92 -15.97 -6.08
CA ILE A 389 -38.49 -15.85 -5.80
C ILE A 389 -37.96 -17.23 -5.37
N LYS A 390 -37.14 -17.85 -6.23
CA LYS A 390 -36.59 -19.20 -6.02
C LYS A 390 -35.09 -19.21 -6.06
#